data_AF-A0A3M6CVE9-F1
#
_entry.id   AF-A0A3M6CVE9-F1
#
_cell.length_a   1.000
_cell.length_b   1.000
_cell.length_c   1.000
_cell.angle_alpha   90.00
_cell.angle_beta   90.00
_cell.angle_gamma   90.00
#
_symmetry.space_group_name_H-M   'P 1'
#
loop_
_entity.id
_entity.type
_entity.pdbx_description
1 polymer ?
#
loop_
_entity_poly.entity_id
_entity_poly.type
_entity_poly.pdbx_seq_one_letter_code
_entity_poly.pdbx_strand_id
1 'polypeptide(L)'
;MDVRGAAREVLRLMGLEQAVKDLNTGETGLAWVDEDNRTAARIDLAGLDGDGPTAELEVLRGDLARLLYEASSADAFYRFGDRIVSVDHDKAGVSVTFESGGEERFDLLIIAEGVGSRTRELVFPGENQPRRMDLACAFFTVPRAPTDSQTARWYNAVGGRSAGVRPDNRGTTRASLMCMAEAT
;
A
#
# COMPACT_ATOMS: atom_id res chain seq x y z
N MET A 1 2.01 -3.22 4.67
CA MET A 1 0.95 -2.19 4.69
C MET A 1 0.64 -1.98 6.14
N ASP A 2 0.81 -0.76 6.60
CA ASP A 2 0.59 -0.39 7.99
C ASP A 2 -0.85 0.04 8.16
N VAL A 3 -1.64 -0.74 8.88
CA VAL A 3 -3.03 -0.40 9.19
C VAL A 3 -3.08 0.27 10.56
N ARG A 4 -3.45 1.55 10.59
CA ARG A 4 -3.52 2.37 11.81
C ARG A 4 -4.75 3.27 11.83
N GLY A 5 -5.07 3.81 13.01
CA GLY A 5 -6.12 4.82 13.18
C GLY A 5 -7.46 4.42 12.56
N ALA A 6 -8.03 5.32 11.74
CA ALA A 6 -9.33 5.11 11.10
C ALA A 6 -9.39 3.83 10.25
N ALA A 7 -8.30 3.40 9.61
CA ALA A 7 -8.30 2.17 8.82
C ALA A 7 -8.52 0.93 9.70
N ARG A 8 -7.94 0.89 10.91
CA ARG A 8 -8.17 -0.18 11.88
C ARG A 8 -9.62 -0.19 12.34
N GLU A 9 -10.19 0.98 12.61
CA GLU A 9 -11.60 1.09 13.01
C GLU A 9 -12.55 0.60 11.92
N VAL A 10 -12.30 0.95 10.65
CA VAL A 10 -13.09 0.43 9.53
C VAL A 10 -13.02 -1.09 9.46
N LEU A 11 -11.83 -1.70 9.61
CA LEU A 11 -11.71 -3.16 9.65
C LEU A 11 -12.47 -3.78 10.82
N ARG A 12 -12.51 -3.12 11.98
CA ARG A 12 -13.29 -3.56 13.14
C ARG A 12 -14.78 -3.53 12.84
N LEU A 13 -15.28 -2.47 12.21
CA LEU A 13 -16.67 -2.34 11.78
C LEU A 13 -17.05 -3.38 10.72
N MET A 14 -16.10 -3.75 9.85
CA MET A 14 -16.27 -4.82 8.86
C MET A 14 -16.13 -6.23 9.46
N GLY A 15 -15.74 -6.36 10.73
CA GLY A 15 -15.45 -7.67 11.35
C GLY A 15 -14.18 -8.36 10.86
N LEU A 16 -13.27 -7.61 10.21
CA LEU A 16 -12.06 -8.13 9.56
C LEU A 16 -10.78 -7.92 10.38
N GLU A 17 -10.84 -7.22 11.52
CA GLU A 17 -9.63 -6.90 12.29
C GLU A 17 -8.83 -8.16 12.68
N GLN A 18 -9.49 -9.21 13.15
CA GLN A 18 -8.79 -10.45 13.53
C GLN A 18 -8.19 -11.16 12.33
N ALA A 19 -8.91 -11.24 11.21
CA ALA A 19 -8.38 -11.84 9.98
C ALA A 19 -7.13 -11.10 9.46
N VAL A 20 -7.08 -9.77 9.62
CA VAL A 20 -5.87 -8.99 9.31
C VAL A 20 -4.74 -9.27 10.30
N LYS A 21 -5.04 -9.42 11.61
CA LYS A 21 -4.04 -9.82 12.62
C LYS A 21 -3.42 -11.18 12.30
N ASP A 22 -4.21 -12.13 11.84
CA ASP A 22 -3.74 -13.47 11.51
C ASP A 22 -2.82 -13.47 10.27
N LEU A 23 -2.90 -12.42 9.44
CA LEU A 23 -2.08 -12.20 8.25
C LEU A 23 -0.87 -11.29 8.49
N ASN A 24 -0.56 -10.97 9.75
CA ASN A 24 0.53 -10.07 10.11
C ASN A 24 1.89 -10.59 9.61
N THR A 25 2.78 -9.70 9.18
CA THR A 25 4.14 -10.02 8.74
C THR A 25 5.03 -10.49 9.89
N GLY A 26 4.68 -10.16 11.14
CA GLY A 26 5.44 -10.52 12.33
C GLY A 26 6.73 -9.72 12.49
N GLU A 27 6.84 -8.56 11.82
CA GLU A 27 7.92 -7.61 12.04
C GLU A 27 7.90 -7.14 13.52
N THR A 28 9.08 -7.10 14.15
CA THR A 28 9.26 -6.84 15.61
C THR A 28 9.96 -5.53 15.91
N GLY A 29 10.44 -4.83 14.87
CA GLY A 29 11.20 -3.60 15.02
C GLY A 29 11.95 -3.23 13.75
N LEU A 30 12.62 -2.08 13.81
CA LEU A 30 13.45 -1.53 12.75
C LEU A 30 14.86 -1.24 13.30
N ALA A 31 15.87 -1.77 12.62
CA ALA A 31 17.27 -1.51 12.89
C ALA A 31 17.89 -0.73 11.72
N TRP A 32 18.61 0.34 12.04
CA TRP A 32 19.52 0.98 11.10
C TRP A 32 20.86 0.27 11.16
N VAL A 33 21.38 -0.10 9.99
CA VAL A 33 22.64 -0.83 9.87
C VAL A 33 23.64 -0.08 8.98
N ASP A 34 24.93 -0.35 9.18
CA ASP A 34 26.03 0.12 8.31
C ASP A 34 26.23 -0.80 7.08
N GLU A 35 27.24 -0.50 6.25
CA GLU A 35 27.57 -1.29 5.06
C GLU A 35 28.00 -2.74 5.36
N ASP A 36 28.49 -3.00 6.56
CA ASP A 36 28.88 -4.32 7.06
C ASP A 36 27.74 -5.01 7.81
N ASN A 37 26.53 -4.43 7.76
CA ASN A 37 25.33 -4.91 8.42
C ASN A 37 25.44 -4.94 9.97
N ARG A 38 26.27 -4.07 10.56
CA ARG A 38 26.31 -3.85 12.01
C ARG A 38 25.23 -2.84 12.40
N THR A 39 24.54 -3.10 13.50
CA THR A 39 23.45 -2.23 13.97
C THR A 39 24.01 -0.93 14.56
N ALA A 40 23.63 0.21 13.97
CA ALA A 40 23.97 1.54 14.47
C ALA A 40 22.88 2.09 15.42
N ALA A 41 21.61 1.78 15.14
CA ALA A 41 20.47 2.16 15.99
C ALA A 41 19.33 1.14 15.80
N ARG A 42 18.46 1.01 16.81
CA ARG A 42 17.32 0.09 16.76
C ARG A 42 16.15 0.61 17.55
N ILE A 43 14.95 0.38 17.02
CA ILE A 43 13.68 0.58 17.71
C ILE A 43 12.92 -0.74 17.70
N ASP A 44 12.53 -1.20 18.89
CA ASP A 44 11.71 -2.40 19.09
C ASP A 44 10.23 -2.03 19.24
N LEU A 45 9.34 -2.86 18.69
CA LEU A 45 7.89 -2.64 18.78
C LEU A 45 7.31 -3.02 20.13
N ALA A 46 7.96 -3.91 20.88
CA ALA A 46 7.47 -4.40 22.17
C ALA A 46 7.31 -3.31 23.25
N GLY A 47 7.81 -2.09 23.02
CA GLY A 47 7.70 -0.93 23.91
C GLY A 47 6.92 0.25 23.33
N LEU A 48 6.22 0.07 22.20
CA LEU A 48 5.48 1.13 21.52
C LEU A 48 4.00 0.71 21.48
N ASP A 49 3.11 1.54 22.03
CA ASP A 49 1.65 1.32 22.08
C ASP A 49 1.01 1.46 20.67
N GLY A 50 1.51 0.73 19.68
CA GLY A 50 1.02 0.71 18.30
C GLY A 50 1.45 1.88 17.41
N ASP A 51 2.19 2.87 17.93
CA ASP A 51 2.62 4.08 17.20
C ASP A 51 4.12 4.09 16.84
N GLY A 52 4.72 2.91 16.73
CA GLY A 52 6.14 2.74 16.37
C GLY A 52 6.43 2.85 14.87
N PRO A 53 7.69 2.61 14.44
CA PRO A 53 8.07 2.62 13.02
C PRO A 53 7.41 1.50 12.18
N THR A 54 6.74 0.57 12.85
CA THR A 54 5.95 -0.52 12.28
C THR A 54 4.59 -0.53 12.97
N ALA A 55 3.51 -0.79 12.23
CA ALA A 55 2.17 -0.89 12.81
C ALA A 55 1.98 -2.23 13.54
N GLU A 56 1.13 -2.25 14.58
CA GLU A 56 0.63 -3.51 15.18
C GLU A 56 -0.01 -4.41 14.11
N LEU A 57 -0.60 -3.81 13.07
CA LEU A 57 -1.18 -4.48 11.91
C LEU A 57 -0.35 -4.17 10.65
N GLU A 58 0.82 -4.79 10.53
CA GLU A 58 1.57 -4.82 9.28
C GLU A 58 1.14 -6.05 8.46
N VAL A 59 0.51 -5.83 7.31
CA VAL A 59 0.01 -6.90 6.43
C VAL A 59 0.53 -6.72 5.01
N LEU A 60 0.74 -7.82 4.28
CA LEU A 60 1.10 -7.73 2.86
C LEU A 60 -0.04 -7.11 2.05
N ARG A 61 0.27 -6.18 1.14
CA ARG A 61 -0.74 -5.44 0.35
C ARG A 61 -1.69 -6.37 -0.40
N GLY A 62 -1.15 -7.42 -1.02
CA GLY A 62 -1.96 -8.39 -1.77
C GLY A 62 -2.91 -9.17 -0.88
N ASP A 63 -2.48 -9.53 0.32
CA ASP A 63 -3.32 -10.26 1.29
C ASP A 63 -4.45 -9.37 1.82
N LEU A 64 -4.17 -8.11 2.15
CA LEU A 64 -5.20 -7.16 2.56
C LEU A 64 -6.22 -6.90 1.43
N ALA A 65 -5.75 -6.71 0.19
CA ALA A 65 -6.64 -6.50 -0.96
C ALA A 65 -7.54 -7.72 -1.21
N ARG A 66 -6.96 -8.92 -1.14
CA ARG A 66 -7.71 -10.17 -1.29
C ARG A 66 -8.76 -10.34 -0.18
N LEU A 67 -8.39 -10.08 1.08
CA LEU A 67 -9.31 -10.17 2.21
C LEU A 67 -10.51 -9.23 2.04
N LEU A 68 -10.27 -7.98 1.66
CA LEU A 68 -11.34 -7.00 1.42
C LEU A 68 -12.24 -7.39 0.25
N TYR A 69 -11.65 -7.92 -0.83
CA TYR A 69 -12.40 -8.44 -1.98
C TYR A 69 -13.28 -9.62 -1.57
N GLU A 70 -12.71 -10.64 -0.94
CA GLU A 70 -13.44 -11.84 -0.51
C GLU A 70 -14.61 -11.47 0.42
N ALA A 71 -14.37 -10.56 1.37
CA ALA A 71 -15.38 -10.11 2.33
C ALA A 71 -16.56 -9.34 1.74
N SER A 72 -16.44 -8.82 0.51
CA SER A 72 -17.47 -7.99 -0.13
C SER A 72 -17.97 -8.53 -1.46
N SER A 73 -17.34 -9.57 -2.01
CA SER A 73 -17.67 -10.16 -3.31
C SER A 73 -19.08 -10.75 -3.42
N ALA A 74 -19.73 -11.03 -2.29
CA ALA A 74 -21.12 -11.47 -2.25
C ALA A 74 -22.13 -10.32 -2.41
N ASP A 75 -21.74 -9.11 -2.01
CA ASP A 75 -22.62 -7.94 -1.93
C ASP A 75 -22.27 -6.84 -2.94
N ALA A 76 -21.12 -6.95 -3.63
CA ALA A 76 -20.64 -5.99 -4.60
C ALA A 76 -20.22 -6.67 -5.91
N PHE A 77 -20.56 -6.02 -7.03
CA PHE A 77 -20.12 -6.44 -8.35
C PHE A 77 -18.71 -5.92 -8.63
N TYR A 78 -17.82 -6.82 -9.00
CA TYR A 78 -16.44 -6.50 -9.37
C TYR A 78 -16.22 -6.67 -10.87
N ARG A 79 -15.81 -5.59 -11.54
CA ARG A 79 -15.43 -5.60 -12.96
C ARG A 79 -13.91 -5.42 -13.08
N PHE A 80 -13.20 -6.52 -13.29
CA PHE A 80 -11.76 -6.51 -13.51
C PHE A 80 -11.41 -6.39 -14.98
N GLY A 81 -10.25 -5.80 -15.29
CA GLY A 81 -9.76 -5.67 -16.67
C GLY A 81 -10.48 -4.62 -17.51
N ASP A 82 -11.28 -3.76 -16.88
CA ASP A 82 -11.99 -2.65 -17.53
C ASP A 82 -11.70 -1.35 -16.78
N ARG A 83 -11.99 -0.21 -17.41
CA ARG A 83 -11.83 1.11 -16.80
C ARG A 83 -12.86 2.10 -17.32
N ILE A 84 -13.09 3.17 -16.56
CA ILE A 84 -13.92 4.29 -16.98
C ILE A 84 -13.18 5.12 -18.03
N VAL A 85 -13.88 5.49 -19.10
CA VAL A 85 -13.37 6.35 -20.18
C VAL A 85 -14.21 7.61 -20.40
N SER A 86 -15.44 7.65 -19.88
CA SER A 86 -16.29 8.84 -19.89
C SER A 86 -17.17 8.87 -18.65
N VAL A 87 -17.43 10.08 -18.15
CA VAL A 87 -18.34 10.35 -17.03
C VAL A 87 -19.19 11.56 -17.40
N ASP A 88 -20.51 11.40 -17.37
CA ASP A 88 -21.49 12.47 -17.49
C ASP A 88 -22.41 12.44 -16.26
N HIS A 89 -22.84 13.60 -15.76
CA HIS A 89 -23.74 13.63 -14.61
C HIS A 89 -24.82 14.70 -14.74
N ASP A 90 -25.93 14.45 -14.07
CA ASP A 90 -27.04 15.40 -13.95
C ASP A 90 -27.59 15.38 -12.51
N LYS A 91 -28.75 16.01 -12.29
CA LYS A 91 -29.36 16.10 -10.96
C LYS A 91 -29.87 14.74 -10.41
N ALA A 92 -30.00 13.74 -11.26
CA ALA A 92 -30.56 12.43 -10.94
C ALA A 92 -29.51 11.31 -10.89
N GLY A 93 -28.26 11.55 -11.28
CA GLY A 93 -27.18 10.55 -11.14
C GLY A 93 -26.01 10.78 -12.08
N VAL A 94 -25.24 9.71 -12.29
CA VAL A 94 -24.00 9.68 -13.07
C VAL A 94 -24.07 8.55 -14.10
N SER A 95 -23.86 8.89 -15.37
CA SER A 95 -23.65 7.93 -16.47
C SER A 95 -22.15 7.70 -16.67
N VAL A 96 -21.74 6.44 -16.75
CA VAL A 96 -20.35 6.01 -16.88
C VAL A 96 -20.20 5.14 -18.12
N THR A 97 -19.25 5.48 -18.99
CA THR A 97 -18.85 4.62 -20.11
C THR A 97 -17.54 3.91 -19.78
N PHE A 98 -17.50 2.61 -20.02
CA PHE A 98 -16.34 1.77 -19.82
C PHE A 98 -15.52 1.58 -21.11
N GLU A 99 -14.24 1.25 -20.99
CA GLU A 99 -13.35 0.99 -22.14
C GLU A 99 -13.84 -0.17 -23.01
N SER A 100 -14.51 -1.15 -22.41
CA SER A 100 -15.20 -2.23 -23.12
C SER A 100 -16.37 -1.77 -24.02
N GLY A 101 -16.81 -0.51 -23.88
CA GLY A 101 -17.91 0.09 -24.63
C GLY A 101 -19.27 0.04 -23.92
N GLY A 102 -19.36 -0.62 -22.76
CA GLY A 102 -20.58 -0.63 -21.95
C GLY A 102 -20.86 0.74 -21.33
N GLU A 103 -22.15 1.08 -21.15
CA GLU A 103 -22.60 2.26 -20.44
C GLU A 103 -23.55 1.87 -19.31
N GLU A 104 -23.34 2.42 -18.12
CA GLU A 104 -24.18 2.16 -16.94
C GLU A 104 -24.44 3.46 -16.18
N ARG A 105 -25.59 3.51 -15.49
CA ARG A 105 -26.02 4.67 -14.71
C ARG A 105 -26.10 4.32 -13.23
N PHE A 106 -25.60 5.23 -12.40
CA PHE A 106 -25.52 5.09 -10.95
C PHE A 106 -26.04 6.35 -10.25
N ASP A 107 -26.47 6.23 -9.00
CA ASP A 107 -26.84 7.40 -8.19
C ASP A 107 -25.61 8.25 -7.81
N LEU A 108 -24.47 7.59 -7.56
CA LEU A 108 -23.22 8.22 -7.13
C LEU A 108 -22.00 7.51 -7.74
N LEU A 109 -20.95 8.28 -8.03
CA LEU A 109 -19.65 7.78 -8.42
C LEU A 109 -18.60 8.15 -7.37
N ILE A 110 -17.97 7.14 -6.75
CA ILE A 110 -16.85 7.32 -5.81
C ILE A 110 -15.55 6.97 -6.53
N ILE A 111 -14.70 7.97 -6.75
CA ILE A 111 -13.40 7.77 -7.42
C ILE A 111 -12.33 7.45 -6.38
N ALA A 112 -11.98 6.16 -6.26
CA ALA A 112 -10.99 5.64 -5.32
C ALA A 112 -9.74 5.03 -5.99
N GLU A 113 -9.31 5.59 -7.12
CA GLU A 113 -8.21 5.06 -7.96
C GLU A 113 -6.79 5.45 -7.50
N GLY A 114 -6.67 6.28 -6.46
CA GLY A 114 -5.39 6.76 -5.94
C GLY A 114 -4.72 7.85 -6.78
N VAL A 115 -3.42 8.08 -6.53
CA VAL A 115 -2.66 9.25 -7.06
C VAL A 115 -2.62 9.34 -8.59
N GLY A 116 -2.70 8.21 -9.29
CA GLY A 116 -2.68 8.11 -10.75
C GLY A 116 -4.07 8.10 -11.39
N SER A 117 -5.12 8.48 -10.67
CA SER A 117 -6.50 8.41 -11.17
C SER A 117 -6.66 9.13 -12.51
N ARG A 118 -7.14 8.38 -13.50
CA ARG A 118 -7.51 8.92 -14.82
C ARG A 118 -8.92 9.48 -14.79
N THR A 119 -9.82 8.82 -14.06
CA THR A 119 -11.21 9.24 -13.92
C THR A 119 -11.32 10.62 -13.27
N ARG A 120 -10.40 10.96 -12.35
CA ARG A 120 -10.33 12.30 -11.77
C ARG A 120 -10.13 13.40 -12.83
N GLU A 121 -9.32 13.15 -13.86
CA GLU A 121 -9.09 14.12 -14.95
C GLU A 121 -10.33 14.28 -15.84
N LEU A 122 -11.14 13.22 -15.98
CA LEU A 122 -12.40 13.28 -16.74
C LEU A 122 -13.43 14.18 -16.05
N VAL A 123 -13.48 14.15 -14.72
CA VAL A 123 -14.46 14.90 -13.92
C VAL A 123 -13.98 16.31 -13.58
N PHE A 124 -12.68 16.50 -13.33
CA PHE A 124 -12.07 17.77 -12.94
C PHE A 124 -10.91 18.13 -13.89
N PRO A 125 -11.21 18.44 -15.17
CA PRO A 125 -10.19 18.64 -16.18
C PRO A 125 -9.30 19.84 -15.83
N GLY A 126 -7.97 19.62 -15.86
CA GLY A 126 -6.97 20.65 -15.57
C GLY A 126 -6.76 20.97 -14.08
N GLU A 127 -7.51 20.36 -13.17
CA GLU A 127 -7.32 20.56 -11.72
C GLU A 127 -6.23 19.66 -11.14
N ASN A 128 -5.88 18.57 -11.83
CA ASN A 128 -4.84 17.67 -11.40
C ASN A 128 -3.44 18.22 -11.75
N GLN A 129 -2.66 18.56 -10.72
CA GLN A 129 -1.28 19.04 -10.86
C GLN A 129 -0.30 18.01 -10.28
N PRO A 130 0.02 16.93 -11.04
CA PRO A 130 0.93 15.90 -10.55
C PRO A 130 2.34 16.47 -10.38
N ARG A 131 2.92 16.27 -9.18
CA ARG A 131 4.30 16.62 -8.89
C ARG A 131 5.14 15.36 -8.80
N ARG A 132 6.20 15.29 -9.61
CA ARG A 132 7.22 14.25 -9.43
C ARG A 132 7.98 14.53 -8.14
N MET A 133 8.14 13.48 -7.34
CA MET A 133 9.11 13.48 -6.26
C MET A 133 10.36 12.86 -6.87
N ASP A 134 11.50 13.55 -6.81
CA ASP A 134 12.78 13.14 -7.37
C ASP A 134 13.39 11.96 -6.59
N LEU A 135 12.59 10.90 -6.41
CA LEU A 135 12.84 9.72 -5.62
C LEU A 135 12.27 8.51 -6.40
N ALA A 136 13.15 7.57 -6.72
CA ALA A 136 12.75 6.27 -7.24
C ALA A 136 12.74 5.25 -6.11
N CYS A 137 11.70 4.43 -6.05
CA CYS A 137 11.60 3.30 -5.12
C CYS A 137 11.34 2.02 -5.92
N ALA A 138 12.09 0.97 -5.62
CA ALA A 138 11.88 -0.37 -6.16
C ALA A 138 11.66 -1.34 -5.00
N PHE A 139 10.70 -2.25 -5.18
CA PHE A 139 10.30 -3.24 -4.18
C PHE A 139 10.39 -4.64 -4.76
N PHE A 140 10.91 -5.58 -3.98
CA PHE A 140 11.19 -6.94 -4.42
C PHE A 140 10.79 -7.95 -3.35
N THR A 141 10.57 -9.18 -3.78
CA THR A 141 10.53 -10.34 -2.89
C THR A 141 11.75 -11.18 -3.20
N VAL A 142 12.57 -11.45 -2.18
CA VAL A 142 13.81 -12.20 -2.32
C VAL A 142 13.81 -13.42 -1.41
N PRO A 143 14.59 -14.47 -1.71
CA PRO A 143 14.80 -15.57 -0.78
C PRO A 143 15.33 -15.07 0.57
N ARG A 144 14.87 -15.67 1.66
CA ARG A 144 15.35 -15.34 3.00
C ARG A 144 16.82 -15.72 3.14
N ALA A 145 17.65 -14.78 3.56
CA ALA A 145 19.06 -14.97 3.84
C ALA A 145 19.30 -15.45 5.28
N PRO A 146 20.44 -16.11 5.59
CA PRO A 146 20.78 -16.51 6.95
C PRO A 146 20.85 -15.37 7.97
N THR A 147 21.06 -14.12 7.50
CA THR A 147 21.11 -12.93 8.36
C THR A 147 19.74 -12.28 8.59
N ASP A 148 18.68 -12.75 7.93
CA ASP A 148 17.34 -12.18 8.07
C ASP A 148 16.67 -12.62 9.37
N SER A 149 16.14 -11.63 10.08
CA SER A 149 15.44 -11.79 11.35
C SER A 149 14.03 -11.20 11.27
N GLN A 150 13.29 -11.24 12.38
CA GLN A 150 12.00 -10.55 12.48
C GLN A 150 12.15 -9.03 12.68
N THR A 151 13.37 -8.51 12.79
CA THR A 151 13.65 -7.07 12.82
C THR A 151 14.01 -6.62 11.42
N ALA A 152 13.25 -5.65 10.89
CA ALA A 152 13.57 -5.00 9.64
C ALA A 152 14.93 -4.30 9.72
N ARG A 153 15.65 -4.26 8.62
CA ARG A 153 16.94 -3.57 8.53
C ARG A 153 16.89 -2.50 7.47
N TRP A 154 17.44 -1.34 7.79
CA TRP A 154 17.53 -0.20 6.90
C TRP A 154 18.97 0.29 6.82
N TYR A 155 19.49 0.36 5.60
CA TYR A 155 20.82 0.88 5.31
C TYR A 155 20.68 2.17 4.49
N ASN A 156 21.36 3.24 4.92
CA ASN A 156 21.50 4.48 4.16
C ASN A 156 22.92 4.55 3.61
N ALA A 157 23.04 4.61 2.29
CA ALA A 157 24.29 4.80 1.59
C ALA A 157 24.49 6.26 1.17
N VAL A 158 25.73 6.63 0.86
CA VAL A 158 26.05 7.95 0.30
C VAL A 158 25.36 8.18 -1.05
N GLY A 159 25.09 9.44 -1.37
CA GLY A 159 24.46 9.85 -2.63
C GLY A 159 22.94 9.63 -2.68
N GLY A 160 22.26 9.72 -1.53
CA GLY A 160 20.80 9.65 -1.47
C GLY A 160 20.24 8.27 -1.82
N ARG A 161 20.95 7.20 -1.48
CA ARG A 161 20.54 5.81 -1.74
C ARG A 161 20.22 5.11 -0.42
N SER A 162 19.22 4.26 -0.43
CA SER A 162 18.94 3.38 0.70
C SER A 162 18.53 1.99 0.23
N ALA A 163 18.75 1.02 1.12
CA ALA A 163 18.28 -0.34 0.97
C ALA A 163 17.58 -0.76 2.26
N GLY A 164 16.51 -1.51 2.12
CA GLY A 164 15.79 -2.05 3.27
C GLY A 164 15.42 -3.51 3.04
N VAL A 165 15.49 -4.31 4.09
CA VAL A 165 14.94 -5.68 4.12
C VAL A 165 13.97 -5.80 5.29
N ARG A 166 12.83 -6.45 5.05
CA ARG A 166 11.76 -6.65 6.03
C ARG A 166 11.30 -8.11 6.00
N PRO A 167 10.96 -8.69 7.16
CA PRO A 167 10.40 -10.04 7.20
C PRO A 167 9.00 -10.07 6.54
N ASP A 168 8.54 -11.27 6.21
CA ASP A 168 7.14 -11.53 5.93
C ASP A 168 6.70 -12.87 6.54
N ASN A 169 5.40 -13.14 6.43
CA ASN A 169 4.78 -14.38 6.89
C ASN A 169 4.78 -15.51 5.83
N ARG A 170 5.59 -15.40 4.77
CA ARG A 170 5.66 -16.37 3.67
C ARG A 170 7.01 -17.12 3.61
N GLY A 171 7.90 -16.86 4.56
CA GLY A 171 9.24 -17.43 4.57
C GLY A 171 10.19 -16.77 3.56
N THR A 172 9.82 -15.59 3.04
CA THR A 172 10.64 -14.78 2.15
C THR A 172 11.06 -13.48 2.84
N THR A 173 11.71 -12.58 2.10
CA THR A 173 12.09 -11.26 2.60
C THR A 173 11.67 -10.20 1.60
N ARG A 174 11.07 -9.12 2.10
CA ARG A 174 10.68 -7.96 1.29
C ARG A 174 11.86 -7.01 1.25
N ALA A 175 12.42 -6.82 0.06
CA ALA A 175 13.52 -5.90 -0.15
C ALA A 175 13.01 -4.62 -0.79
N SER A 176 13.64 -3.50 -0.45
CA SER A 176 13.42 -2.22 -1.07
C SER A 176 14.74 -1.55 -1.39
N LEU A 177 14.78 -0.83 -2.50
CA LEU A 177 15.86 0.05 -2.88
C LEU A 177 15.24 1.42 -3.16
N MET A 178 15.85 2.47 -2.64
CA MET A 178 15.46 3.83 -2.94
C MET A 178 16.67 4.62 -3.38
N CYS A 179 16.48 5.51 -4.34
CA CYS A 179 17.49 6.48 -4.72
C CYS A 179 16.85 7.81 -5.08
N MET A 180 17.53 8.90 -4.78
CA MET A 180 17.21 10.18 -5.38
C MET A 180 17.37 10.05 -6.89
N ALA A 181 16.30 10.36 -7.63
CA ALA A 181 16.37 10.48 -9.08
C ALA A 181 16.91 11.89 -9.40
N GLU A 182 17.75 12.03 -10.42
CA GLU A 182 18.11 13.37 -10.89
C GLU A 182 16.86 14.07 -11.43
N ALA A 183 16.65 15.32 -11.01
CA ALA A 183 15.58 16.15 -11.53
C ALA A 183 15.75 16.26 -13.06
N THR A 184 14.79 15.73 -13.81
CA THR A 184 14.76 15.78 -15.28
C THR A 184 13.97 16.99 -15.75
#